data_AF-A0A1Y1JX20-F1
#
_entry.id   AF-A0A1Y1JX20-F1
#
_cell.length_a   1.000
_cell.length_b   1.000
_cell.length_c   1.000
_cell.angle_alpha   90.00
_cell.angle_beta   90.00
_cell.angle_gamma   90.00
#
_symmetry.space_group_name_H-M   'P 1'
#
loop_
_entity.id
_entity.type
_entity.pdbx_description
1 polymer ?
#
loop_
_entity_poly.entity_id
_entity_poly.type
_entity_poly.pdbx_seq_one_letter_code
_entity_poly.pdbx_strand_id
1 'polypeptide(L)'
;VRILDTAEPTGCLLFTEHSLIVGANKYFEIDLNTFEAEEFLDLSDKKLCQVMMCYEAGSFPIGIIKISDKPIEYLLCFNEIAVFVDEYGRHSRKAELKWNRLPQAFHYHAPYLHVVQFASVEIIKITPDTCNRLQNSVDSLLNTDCFTLPFSSVQHLGRERRG
;
A
#
# COMPACT_ATOMS: atom_id res chain seq x y z
N VAL A 1 -12.82 -6.98 27.04
CA VAL A 1 -11.78 -7.08 25.99
C VAL A 1 -12.44 -7.71 24.77
N ARG A 2 -12.40 -7.05 23.61
CA ARG A 2 -12.77 -7.64 22.32
C ARG A 2 -11.50 -8.20 21.69
N ILE A 3 -11.58 -9.38 21.09
CA ILE A 3 -10.43 -10.06 20.47
C ILE A 3 -10.86 -10.42 19.05
N LEU A 4 -10.03 -10.06 18.08
CA LEU A 4 -10.14 -10.51 16.69
C LEU A 4 -9.05 -11.56 16.49
N ASP A 5 -9.46 -12.81 16.25
CA ASP A 5 -8.53 -13.90 15.96
C ASP A 5 -8.08 -13.83 14.51
N THR A 6 -6.77 -13.70 14.28
CA THR A 6 -6.14 -13.68 12.95
C THR A 6 -5.17 -14.85 12.81
N ALA A 7 -4.97 -15.33 11.58
CA ALA A 7 -4.05 -16.42 11.31
C ALA A 7 -2.57 -15.98 11.33
N GLU A 8 -2.34 -14.68 11.11
CA GLU A 8 -1.01 -14.07 11.09
C GLU A 8 -0.97 -12.85 12.03
N PRO A 9 0.22 -12.45 12.51
CA PRO A 9 0.39 -11.22 13.27
C PRO A 9 -0.04 -9.99 12.46
N THR A 10 -0.52 -8.95 13.16
CA THR A 10 -0.80 -7.65 12.53
C THR A 10 0.50 -7.01 12.02
N GLY A 11 0.56 -6.76 10.71
CA GLY A 11 1.70 -6.11 10.05
C GLY A 11 1.51 -4.61 9.82
N CYS A 12 0.26 -4.15 9.68
CA CYS A 12 -0.05 -2.74 9.44
C CYS A 12 -1.44 -2.37 9.95
N LEU A 13 -1.65 -1.06 10.17
CA LEU A 13 -2.94 -0.51 10.56
C LEU A 13 -3.09 0.94 10.07
N LEU A 14 -4.33 1.39 9.89
CA LEU A 14 -4.67 2.78 9.58
C LEU A 14 -6.01 3.14 10.23
N PHE A 15 -6.01 4.20 11.05
CA PHE A 15 -7.26 4.78 11.53
C PHE A 15 -7.96 5.57 10.42
N THR A 16 -9.27 5.34 10.28
CA THR A 16 -10.17 6.17 9.50
C THR A 16 -10.97 7.09 10.44
N GLU A 17 -12.00 7.76 9.93
CA GLU A 17 -12.88 8.59 10.76
C GLU A 17 -13.72 7.77 11.75
N HIS A 18 -14.13 6.55 11.36
CA HIS A 18 -15.08 5.73 12.13
C HIS A 18 -14.62 4.28 12.33
N SER A 19 -13.52 3.88 11.71
CA SER A 19 -13.02 2.51 11.72
C SER A 19 -11.49 2.46 11.87
N LEU A 20 -10.99 1.25 12.09
CA LEU A 20 -9.58 0.91 12.03
C LEU A 20 -9.41 -0.18 10.97
N ILE A 21 -8.66 0.11 9.92
CA ILE A 21 -8.26 -0.90 8.94
C ILE A 21 -6.99 -1.58 9.47
N VAL A 22 -6.98 -2.90 9.52
CA VAL A 22 -5.88 -3.73 10.04
C VAL A 22 -5.47 -4.74 8.99
N GLY A 23 -4.17 -4.83 8.71
CA GLY A 23 -3.58 -5.89 7.89
C GLY A 23 -2.95 -6.97 8.77
N ALA A 24 -3.47 -8.19 8.66
CA ALA A 24 -2.92 -9.41 9.26
C ALA A 24 -2.77 -10.48 8.17
N ASN A 25 -3.45 -11.62 8.22
CA ASN A 25 -3.53 -12.57 7.11
C ASN A 25 -4.41 -12.08 5.94
N LYS A 26 -5.27 -11.09 6.22
CA LYS A 26 -6.09 -10.32 5.28
C LYS A 26 -6.21 -8.88 5.78
N TYR A 27 -6.81 -8.01 5.00
CA TYR A 27 -7.28 -6.71 5.49
C TYR A 27 -8.64 -6.85 6.16
N PHE A 28 -8.75 -6.35 7.38
CA PHE A 28 -9.98 -6.27 8.15
C PHE A 28 -10.31 -4.81 8.44
N GLU A 29 -11.59 -4.47 8.46
CA GLU A 29 -12.07 -3.20 8.96
C GLU A 29 -12.80 -3.42 10.28
N ILE A 30 -12.45 -2.64 11.30
CA ILE A 30 -13.02 -2.72 12.63
C ILE A 30 -13.74 -1.41 12.92
N ASP A 31 -15.06 -1.46 13.15
CA ASP A 31 -15.83 -0.28 13.55
C ASP A 31 -15.43 0.15 14.97
N LEU A 32 -15.14 1.44 15.17
CA LEU A 32 -14.63 1.95 16.45
C LEU A 32 -15.72 2.11 17.53
N ASN A 33 -17.00 2.05 17.16
CA ASN A 33 -18.13 2.14 18.08
C ASN A 33 -18.61 0.76 18.53
N THR A 34 -18.76 -0.19 17.61
CA THR A 34 -19.28 -1.54 17.88
C THR A 34 -18.19 -2.55 18.19
N PHE A 35 -16.96 -2.30 17.70
CA PHE A 35 -15.83 -3.24 17.66
C PHE A 35 -16.14 -4.53 16.90
N GLU A 36 -17.08 -4.47 15.95
CA GLU A 36 -17.29 -5.53 14.97
C GLU A 36 -16.24 -5.44 13.87
N ALA A 37 -15.78 -6.59 13.39
CA ALA A 37 -14.73 -6.70 12.39
C ALA A 37 -15.24 -7.47 11.18
N GLU A 38 -14.94 -6.97 9.99
CA GLU A 38 -15.26 -7.61 8.72
C GLU A 38 -14.06 -7.59 7.76
N GLU A 39 -14.08 -8.43 6.73
CA GLU A 39 -13.05 -8.36 5.68
C GLU A 39 -13.23 -7.06 4.90
N PHE A 40 -12.17 -6.25 4.83
CA PHE A 40 -12.23 -4.92 4.21
C PHE A 40 -12.35 -5.00 2.69
N LEU A 41 -11.64 -5.95 2.06
CA LEU A 41 -11.62 -6.07 0.60
C LEU A 41 -12.87 -6.78 0.08
N ASP A 42 -13.55 -6.17 -0.89
CA ASP A 42 -14.66 -6.79 -1.62
C ASP A 42 -14.11 -7.80 -2.65
N LEU A 43 -13.83 -9.03 -2.19
CA LEU A 43 -13.29 -10.10 -3.04
C LEU A 43 -14.26 -10.58 -4.14
N SER A 44 -15.51 -10.09 -4.17
CA SER A 44 -16.40 -10.30 -5.32
C SER A 44 -15.96 -9.47 -6.54
N ASP A 45 -15.16 -8.43 -6.33
CA ASP A 45 -14.52 -7.65 -7.38
C ASP A 45 -13.45 -8.47 -8.11
N LYS A 46 -13.79 -8.91 -9.32
CA LYS A 46 -12.90 -9.73 -10.16
C LYS A 46 -11.57 -9.06 -10.47
N LYS A 47 -11.45 -7.73 -10.31
CA LYS A 47 -10.19 -7.00 -10.52
C LYS A 47 -9.21 -7.14 -9.38
N LEU A 48 -9.65 -7.64 -8.22
CA LEU A 48 -8.78 -7.96 -7.08
C LEU A 48 -8.25 -9.40 -7.12
N CYS A 49 -8.33 -10.10 -8.26
CA CYS A 49 -7.83 -11.48 -8.39
C CYS A 49 -6.34 -11.61 -8.01
N GLN A 50 -5.53 -10.59 -8.27
CA GLN A 50 -4.11 -10.59 -7.92
C GLN A 50 -3.87 -10.59 -6.40
N VAL A 51 -4.79 -10.01 -5.61
CA VAL A 51 -4.74 -10.07 -4.15
C VAL A 51 -4.94 -11.50 -3.64
N MET A 52 -5.86 -12.25 -4.26
CA MET A 52 -6.05 -13.67 -3.93
C MET A 52 -4.78 -14.47 -4.18
N MET A 53 -4.07 -14.19 -5.28
CA MET A 53 -2.78 -14.82 -5.57
C MET A 53 -1.71 -14.48 -4.50
N CYS A 54 -1.70 -13.25 -3.98
CA CYS A 54 -0.81 -12.88 -2.88
C CYS A 54 -1.11 -13.72 -1.63
N TYR A 55 -2.38 -13.85 -1.22
CA TYR A 55 -2.74 -14.68 -0.07
C TYR A 55 -2.37 -16.15 -0.25
N GLU A 56 -2.62 -16.73 -1.44
CA GLU A 56 -2.24 -18.11 -1.75
C GLU A 56 -0.72 -18.33 -1.74
N ALA A 57 0.06 -17.31 -2.11
CA ALA A 57 1.52 -17.31 -2.06
C ALA A 57 2.09 -17.01 -0.66
N GLY A 58 1.25 -16.74 0.35
CA GLY A 58 1.68 -16.35 1.70
C GLY A 58 2.24 -14.92 1.77
N SER A 59 1.91 -14.08 0.80
CA SER A 59 2.19 -12.65 0.82
C SER A 59 1.03 -11.92 1.49
N PHE A 60 1.26 -11.55 2.74
CA PHE A 60 0.27 -10.92 3.61
C PHE A 60 0.40 -9.38 3.61
N PRO A 61 -0.65 -8.65 4.02
CA PRO A 61 -0.64 -7.21 4.24
C PRO A 61 0.59 -6.66 4.95
N ILE A 62 1.26 -5.69 4.32
CA ILE A 62 2.46 -5.02 4.87
C ILE A 62 2.34 -3.50 4.98
N GLY A 63 1.27 -2.90 4.46
CA GLY A 63 1.09 -1.45 4.54
C GLY A 63 -0.29 -0.98 4.07
N ILE A 64 -0.79 0.06 4.72
CA ILE A 64 -2.01 0.78 4.33
C ILE A 64 -1.65 2.25 4.27
N ILE A 65 -1.89 2.88 3.12
CA ILE A 65 -1.47 4.27 2.88
C ILE A 65 -2.67 5.04 2.35
N LYS A 66 -3.07 6.12 3.03
CA LYS A 66 -4.10 7.03 2.51
C LYS A 66 -3.51 7.89 1.39
N ILE A 67 -4.05 7.74 0.18
CA ILE A 67 -3.62 8.45 -1.03
C ILE A 67 -4.40 9.75 -1.22
N SER A 68 -5.70 9.74 -0.91
CA SER A 68 -6.59 10.88 -1.06
C SER A 68 -7.69 10.89 0.00
N ASP A 69 -8.16 12.07 0.37
CA ASP A 69 -9.34 12.28 1.22
C ASP A 69 -10.62 12.50 0.43
N LYS A 70 -10.53 12.99 -0.82
CA LYS A 70 -11.67 13.39 -1.65
C LYS A 70 -11.43 13.12 -3.15
N PRO A 71 -11.88 11.98 -3.70
CA PRO A 71 -12.50 10.85 -2.99
C PRO A 71 -11.49 10.16 -2.05
N ILE A 72 -11.98 9.41 -1.07
CA ILE A 72 -11.11 8.60 -0.21
C ILE A 72 -10.48 7.52 -1.08
N GLU A 73 -9.16 7.37 -0.99
CA GLU A 73 -8.44 6.33 -1.70
C GLU A 73 -7.32 5.81 -0.82
N TYR A 74 -7.18 4.50 -0.75
CA TYR A 74 -6.12 3.80 -0.05
C TYR A 74 -5.26 3.02 -1.02
N LEU A 75 -3.97 2.92 -0.73
CA LEU A 75 -3.04 1.98 -1.35
C LEU A 75 -2.75 0.88 -0.35
N LEU A 76 -3.18 -0.35 -0.67
CA LEU A 76 -2.96 -1.53 0.13
C LEU A 76 -1.74 -2.29 -0.39
N CYS A 77 -0.76 -2.52 0.45
CA CYS A 77 0.54 -3.04 0.06
C CYS A 77 0.71 -4.52 0.45
N PHE A 78 1.25 -5.30 -0.48
CA PHE A 78 1.71 -6.68 -0.35
C PHE A 78 3.20 -6.75 -0.73
N ASN A 79 3.86 -7.89 -0.56
CA ASN A 79 5.29 -8.02 -0.87
C ASN A 79 5.63 -7.80 -2.35
N GLU A 80 4.72 -8.16 -3.26
CA GLU A 80 4.94 -8.10 -4.71
C GLU A 80 4.21 -6.93 -5.38
N ILE A 81 3.05 -6.54 -4.82
CA ILE A 81 2.16 -5.55 -5.43
C ILE A 81 1.59 -4.57 -4.41
N ALA A 82 0.94 -3.53 -4.92
CA ALA A 82 -0.06 -2.79 -4.19
C ALA A 82 -1.28 -2.47 -5.05
N VAL A 83 -2.44 -2.40 -4.41
CA VAL A 83 -3.71 -2.13 -5.07
C VAL A 83 -4.31 -0.84 -4.54
N PHE A 84 -4.83 -0.01 -5.44
CA PHE A 84 -5.58 1.18 -5.07
C PHE A 84 -7.05 0.79 -4.87
N VAL A 85 -7.61 1.17 -3.73
CA VAL A 85 -9.00 0.89 -3.37
C VAL A 85 -9.71 2.12 -2.84
N ASP A 86 -11.03 2.16 -3.01
CA ASP A 86 -11.90 3.15 -2.40
C ASP A 86 -12.17 2.86 -0.91
N GLU A 87 -13.01 3.68 -0.28
CA GLU A 87 -13.40 3.50 1.11
C GLU A 87 -14.20 2.23 1.41
N TYR A 88 -14.69 1.53 0.39
CA TYR A 88 -15.45 0.29 0.51
C TYR A 88 -14.62 -0.94 0.12
N GLY A 89 -13.30 -0.78 0.00
CA GLY A 89 -12.37 -1.86 -0.33
C GLY A 89 -12.52 -2.41 -1.75
N ARG A 90 -13.11 -1.64 -2.68
CA ARG A 90 -13.20 -1.98 -4.11
C ARG A 90 -12.08 -1.30 -4.88
N HIS A 91 -11.66 -1.87 -6.01
CA HIS A 91 -10.62 -1.23 -6.82
C HIS A 91 -11.01 0.21 -7.21
N SER A 92 -10.11 1.16 -7.00
CA SER A 92 -10.30 2.55 -7.48
C SER A 92 -9.55 2.82 -8.79
N ARG A 93 -8.59 1.96 -9.15
CA ARG A 93 -7.76 2.08 -10.37
C ARG A 93 -7.68 0.78 -11.17
N LYS A 94 -7.34 0.88 -12.46
CA LYS A 94 -7.45 -0.25 -13.41
C LYS A 94 -6.39 -1.34 -13.24
N ALA A 95 -5.27 -1.04 -12.60
CA ALA A 95 -4.14 -1.97 -12.43
C ALA A 95 -3.51 -1.83 -11.04
N GLU A 96 -2.75 -2.84 -10.67
CA GLU A 96 -1.87 -2.85 -9.50
C GLU A 96 -0.57 -2.08 -9.76
N LEU A 97 0.05 -1.61 -8.69
CA LEU A 97 1.43 -1.17 -8.69
C LEU A 97 2.33 -2.37 -8.33
N LYS A 98 3.47 -2.53 -9.00
CA LYS A 98 4.41 -3.65 -8.74
C LYS A 98 5.69 -3.12 -8.15
N TRP A 99 6.21 -3.83 -7.15
CA TRP A 99 7.48 -3.45 -6.54
C TRP A 99 8.64 -4.05 -7.31
N ASN A 100 9.70 -3.27 -7.49
CA ASN A 100 10.94 -3.76 -8.09
C ASN A 100 11.74 -4.65 -7.12
N ARG A 101 11.60 -4.40 -5.81
CA ARG A 101 12.22 -5.17 -4.72
C ARG A 101 11.29 -5.18 -3.52
N LEU A 102 11.53 -6.13 -2.60
CA LEU A 102 10.74 -6.27 -1.38
C LEU A 102 10.74 -4.96 -0.56
N PRO A 103 9.56 -4.34 -0.37
CA PRO A 103 9.42 -3.17 0.48
C PRO A 103 9.59 -3.55 1.96
N GLN A 104 10.25 -2.68 2.73
CA GLN A 104 10.45 -2.82 4.17
C GLN A 104 9.67 -1.78 4.96
N ALA A 105 9.49 -0.59 4.39
CA ALA A 105 8.68 0.47 4.96
C ALA A 105 8.16 1.38 3.85
N PHE A 106 7.09 2.11 4.16
CA PHE A 106 6.48 3.06 3.25
C PHE A 106 6.36 4.43 3.93
N HIS A 107 6.56 5.49 3.15
CA HIS A 107 6.24 6.84 3.57
C HIS A 107 5.63 7.62 2.41
N TYR A 108 4.41 8.11 2.59
CA TYR A 108 3.73 8.91 1.59
C TYR A 108 3.69 10.37 2.01
N HIS A 109 4.21 11.22 1.14
CA HIS A 109 4.08 12.66 1.23
C HIS A 109 3.70 13.17 -0.16
N ALA A 110 2.40 13.45 -0.33
CA ALA A 110 1.82 13.72 -1.64
C ALA A 110 2.67 14.74 -2.45
N PRO A 111 2.93 14.45 -3.74
CA PRO A 111 2.47 13.30 -4.51
C PRO A 111 3.42 12.08 -4.45
N TYR A 112 4.43 12.05 -3.58
CA TYR A 112 5.50 11.06 -3.63
C TYR A 112 5.33 9.94 -2.60
N LEU A 113 5.33 8.70 -3.10
CA LEU A 113 5.45 7.49 -2.31
C LEU A 113 6.91 7.06 -2.24
N HIS A 114 7.44 6.98 -1.03
CA HIS A 114 8.77 6.46 -0.73
C HIS A 114 8.63 5.02 -0.26
N VAL A 115 9.27 4.11 -0.98
CA VAL A 115 9.31 2.68 -0.68
C VAL A 115 10.74 2.37 -0.24
N VAL A 116 10.91 2.17 1.06
CA VAL A 116 12.21 1.81 1.63
C VAL A 116 12.46 0.33 1.36
N GLN A 117 13.59 0.03 0.76
CA GLN A 117 14.06 -1.31 0.45
C GLN A 117 15.43 -1.52 1.12
N PHE A 118 15.93 -2.75 1.10
CA PHE A 118 17.18 -3.11 1.81
C PHE A 118 18.39 -2.21 1.48
N ALA A 119 18.55 -1.77 0.22
CA ALA A 119 19.73 -1.02 -0.24
C ALA A 119 19.40 0.31 -0.94
N SER A 120 18.12 0.71 -0.93
CA SER A 120 17.64 1.86 -1.68
C SER A 120 16.31 2.37 -1.15
N VAL A 121 15.98 3.60 -1.52
CA VAL A 121 14.60 4.11 -1.46
C VAL A 121 14.12 4.30 -2.87
N GLU A 122 13.02 3.66 -3.23
CA GLU A 122 12.31 3.90 -4.47
C GLU A 122 11.27 5.00 -4.25
N ILE A 123 11.32 6.05 -5.06
CA ILE A 123 10.45 7.23 -4.97
C ILE A 123 9.55 7.23 -6.19
N ILE A 124 8.24 7.09 -5.96
CA ILE A 124 7.23 6.96 -6.99
C ILE A 124 6.29 8.15 -6.91
N LYS A 125 6.14 8.91 -7.99
CA LYS A 125 5.11 9.96 -8.06
C LYS A 125 3.75 9.35 -8.35
N ILE A 126 2.84 9.50 -7.39
CA ILE A 126 1.45 9.08 -7.51
C ILE A 126 0.65 10.22 -8.12
N THR A 127 0.08 9.96 -9.29
CA THR A 127 -0.80 10.88 -10.03
C THR A 127 -2.18 10.24 -10.21
N PRO A 128 -3.21 11.00 -10.63
CA PRO A 128 -4.52 10.43 -10.97
C PRO A 128 -4.46 9.37 -12.09
N ASP A 129 -3.47 9.46 -12.97
CA ASP A 129 -3.27 8.53 -14.09
C ASP A 129 -2.49 7.27 -13.72
N THR A 130 -1.76 7.28 -12.59
CA THR A 130 -0.96 6.13 -12.14
C THR A 130 -1.86 4.91 -12.04
N CYS A 131 -1.51 3.83 -12.76
CA CYS A 131 -2.30 2.59 -12.86
C CYS A 131 -3.70 2.71 -13.52
N ASN A 132 -4.02 3.81 -14.20
CA ASN A 132 -5.28 3.99 -14.94
C ASN A 132 -5.11 3.99 -16.48
N ARG A 133 -3.88 4.11 -16.97
CA ARG A 133 -3.54 3.99 -18.40
C ARG A 133 -3.49 2.52 -18.82
N LEU A 134 -4.10 2.19 -19.95
CA LEU A 134 -4.03 0.84 -20.54
C LEU A 134 -2.56 0.54 -20.89
N GLN A 135 -1.98 -0.46 -20.22
CA GLN A 135 -0.61 -0.90 -20.50
C GLN A 135 -0.60 -1.68 -21.83
N ASN A 136 0.10 -1.18 -22.83
CA ASN A 136 0.65 -2.06 -23.86
C ASN A 136 1.81 -2.83 -23.22
N SER A 137 1.89 -4.13 -23.49
CA SER A 137 2.56 -5.19 -22.72
C SER A 137 4.08 -5.09 -22.51
N VAL A 138 4.73 -3.99 -22.87
CA VAL A 138 6.20 -3.84 -22.83
C VAL A 138 6.68 -2.75 -21.85
N ASP A 139 5.81 -1.82 -21.43
CA ASP A 139 6.23 -0.59 -20.73
C ASP A 139 5.71 -0.46 -19.27
N SER A 140 5.30 -1.56 -18.64
CA SER A 140 4.71 -1.55 -17.29
C SER A 140 5.60 -0.95 -16.20
N LEU A 141 6.91 -0.86 -16.44
CA LEU A 141 7.91 -0.25 -15.54
C LEU A 141 8.31 1.18 -15.92
N LEU A 142 8.00 1.65 -17.14
CA LEU A 142 8.50 2.94 -17.67
C LEU A 142 7.53 4.11 -17.45
N ASN A 143 6.28 3.84 -17.09
CA ASN A 143 5.20 4.84 -17.11
C ASN A 143 4.85 5.44 -15.74
N THR A 144 5.61 5.07 -14.70
CA THR A 144 5.52 5.73 -13.40
C THR A 144 6.77 6.57 -13.26
N ASP A 145 6.63 7.87 -13.00
CA ASP A 145 7.73 8.76 -12.63
C ASP A 145 8.36 8.20 -11.34
N CYS A 146 9.30 7.27 -11.51
CA CYS A 146 9.93 6.48 -10.46
C CYS A 146 11.43 6.73 -10.50
N PHE A 147 11.99 7.04 -9.34
CA PHE A 147 13.42 7.25 -9.16
C PHE A 147 13.88 6.40 -7.98
N THR A 148 14.91 5.58 -8.20
CA THR A 148 15.55 4.82 -7.12
C THR A 148 16.78 5.57 -6.62
N LEU A 149 16.83 5.82 -5.32
CA LEU A 149 17.98 6.38 -4.62
C LEU A 149 18.71 5.26 -3.86
N PRO A 150 19.85 4.75 -4.37
CA PRO A 150 20.67 3.79 -3.65
C PRO A 150 21.27 4.40 -2.39
N PHE A 151 21.34 3.66 -1.29
CA PHE A 151 22.02 4.16 -0.08
C PHE A 151 23.52 4.41 -0.30
N SER A 152 24.13 3.73 -1.27
CA SER A 152 25.52 3.95 -1.66
C SER A 152 25.77 5.33 -2.29
N SER A 153 24.75 6.01 -2.81
CA SER A 153 24.89 7.37 -3.35
C SER A 153 24.64 8.47 -2.31
N VAL A 154 24.14 8.12 -1.13
CA VAL A 154 23.84 9.08 -0.06
C VAL A 154 25.12 9.43 0.68
N GLN A 155 25.43 10.71 0.73
CA GLN A 155 26.52 11.24 1.55
C GLN A 155 25.94 11.94 2.79
N HIS A 156 26.50 11.65 3.96
CA HIS A 156 26.12 12.33 5.19
C HIS A 156 26.63 13.79 5.15
N LEU A 157 25.72 14.75 5.00
CA LEU A 157 26.04 16.19 4.88
C LEU A 157 26.42 16.87 6.21
N GLY A 158 26.46 16.14 7.32
CA GLY A 158 26.74 16.69 8.65
C GLY A 158 25.48 17.00 9.45
N ARG A 159 25.66 17.25 10.75
CA ARG A 159 24.58 17.59 11.69
C ARG A 159 24.59 19.11 11.87
N GLU A 160 23.51 19.80 11.49
CA GLU A 160 23.37 21.24 11.76
C GLU A 160 23.27 21.42 13.29
N ARG A 161 24.38 21.77 13.95
CA ARG A 161 24.35 22.23 15.34
C ARG A 161 23.74 23.62 15.34
N ARG A 162 22.42 23.70 15.50
CA ARG A 162 21.78 24.95 15.93
C ARG A 162 22.26 25.22 17.36
N GLY A 163 23.16 26.19 17.49
CA GLY A 163 23.58 26.77 18.76
C GLY A 163 22.59 27.82 19.25
#